data_AF-A0A6J4UP88-F1
#
_entry.id   AF-A0A6J4UP88-F1
#
_cell.length_a   1.000
_cell.length_b   1.000
_cell.length_c   1.000
_cell.angle_alpha   90.00
_cell.angle_beta   90.00
_cell.angle_gamma   90.00
#
_symmetry.space_group_name_H-M   'P 1'
#
loop_
_entity.id
_entity.type
_entity.pdbx_description
1 polymer ?
#
loop_
_entity_poly.entity_id
_entity_poly.type
_entity_poly.pdbx_seq_one_letter_code
_entity_poly.pdbx_strand_id
1 'polypeptide(L)'
;MASLFSVPDRRSFGNESGDEALRRFAQAVKVALEPYPEKNTVLVTHGRVNTLFIAGYNPVESLTFWKGWALGTFAVLSRPDFKLLEPPHPLA
;
A
#
# COMPACT_ATOMS: atom_id res chain seq x y z
N MET A 1 5.62 14.79 5.48
CA MET A 1 4.95 13.67 4.77
C MET A 1 5.94 12.59 4.35
N ALA A 2 7.02 12.89 3.64
CA ALA A 2 8.07 11.91 3.28
C ALA A 2 8.69 11.16 4.49
N SER A 3 8.72 11.83 5.66
CA SER A 3 9.20 11.27 6.93
C SER A 3 8.51 9.97 7.36
N LEU A 4 7.27 9.74 6.92
CA LEU A 4 6.51 8.52 7.23
C LEU A 4 7.23 7.25 6.70
N PHE A 5 7.97 7.39 5.60
CA PHE A 5 8.69 6.29 4.96
C PHE A 5 10.13 6.15 5.46
N SER A 6 10.76 7.25 5.89
CA SER A 6 12.17 7.24 6.32
C SER A 6 12.38 6.85 7.78
N VAL A 7 11.38 7.05 8.63
CA VAL A 7 11.39 6.67 10.06
C VAL A 7 10.04 6.03 10.43
N PRO A 8 9.73 4.84 9.88
CA PRO A 8 8.39 4.26 9.96
C PRO A 8 7.97 3.87 11.39
N ASP A 9 8.94 3.71 12.30
CA ASP A 9 8.76 3.44 13.72
C ASP A 9 8.34 4.70 14.52
N ARG A 10 8.56 5.90 13.97
CA ARG A 10 8.25 7.17 14.63
C ARG A 10 6.93 7.75 14.14
N ARG A 11 6.20 8.36 15.07
CA ARG A 11 5.02 9.22 14.79
C ARG A 11 5.49 10.56 14.23
N SER A 12 5.97 10.54 13.00
CA SER A 12 6.48 11.73 12.31
C SER A 12 5.36 12.58 11.70
N PHE A 13 4.13 12.06 11.64
CA PHE A 13 2.96 12.76 11.09
C PHE A 13 1.67 12.31 11.79
N GLY A 14 1.09 13.18 12.62
CA GLY A 14 -0.11 12.87 13.40
C GLY A 14 0.15 11.88 14.54
N ASN A 15 -0.87 11.12 14.93
CA ASN A 15 -0.83 10.22 16.08
C ASN A 15 -0.48 8.76 15.72
N GLU A 16 -0.15 8.47 14.47
CA GLU A 16 0.12 7.12 13.97
C GLU A 16 1.49 7.07 13.26
N SER A 17 2.28 6.04 13.53
CA SER A 17 3.54 5.77 12.82
C SER A 17 3.30 5.06 11.48
N GLY A 18 4.32 4.99 10.62
CA GLY A 18 4.24 4.23 9.37
C GLY A 18 3.95 2.75 9.61
N ASP A 19 4.58 2.17 10.64
CA ASP A 19 4.39 0.79 11.04
C ASP A 19 2.99 0.52 11.61
N GLU A 20 2.47 1.44 12.43
CA GLU A 20 1.10 1.35 12.95
C GLU A 20 0.08 1.39 11.80
N ALA A 21 0.26 2.32 10.85
CA ALA A 21 -0.57 2.45 9.66
C ALA A 21 -0.50 1.20 8.76
N LEU A 22 0.70 0.65 8.54
CA LEU A 22 0.89 -0.58 7.78
C LEU A 22 0.17 -1.75 8.43
N ARG A 23 0.37 -1.98 9.74
CA ARG A 23 -0.29 -3.07 10.47
C ARG A 23 -1.81 -2.96 10.40
N ARG A 24 -2.36 -1.77 10.69
CA ARG A 24 -3.80 -1.52 10.63
C ARG A 24 -4.36 -1.76 9.24
N PHE A 25 -3.70 -1.24 8.20
CA PHE A 25 -4.16 -1.36 6.82
C PHE A 25 -4.05 -2.81 6.32
N ALA A 26 -2.95 -3.50 6.57
CA ALA A 26 -2.76 -4.89 6.18
C ALA A 26 -3.80 -5.82 6.81
N GLN A 27 -4.18 -5.57 8.08
CA GLN A 27 -5.26 -6.30 8.73
C GLN A 27 -6.60 -6.07 8.03
N ALA A 28 -6.93 -4.81 7.72
CA ALA A 28 -8.17 -4.48 7.02
C ALA A 28 -8.25 -5.10 5.62
N VAL A 29 -7.13 -5.12 4.87
CA VAL A 29 -7.05 -5.77 3.55
C VAL A 29 -7.31 -7.26 3.67
N LYS A 30 -6.68 -7.96 4.62
CA LYS A 30 -6.89 -9.40 4.82
C LYS A 30 -8.36 -9.73 5.10
N VAL A 31 -8.99 -8.98 6.01
CA VAL A 31 -10.41 -9.14 6.35
C VAL A 31 -11.32 -8.87 5.14
N ALA A 32 -11.02 -7.82 4.34
CA ALA A 32 -11.81 -7.48 3.16
C ALA A 32 -11.72 -8.53 2.04
N LEU A 33 -10.58 -9.24 1.94
CA LEU A 33 -10.32 -10.24 0.90
C LEU A 33 -10.78 -11.66 1.26
N GLU A 34 -11.01 -11.93 2.55
CA GLU A 34 -11.39 -13.25 3.08
C GLU A 34 -12.69 -13.80 2.44
N PRO A 35 -13.76 -13.02 2.24
CA PRO A 35 -14.99 -13.53 1.63
C PRO A 35 -14.87 -13.84 0.12
N TYR A 36 -13.77 -13.42 -0.53
CA TYR A 36 -13.62 -13.44 -1.98
C TYR A 36 -12.28 -14.05 -2.41
N PRO A 37 -11.92 -15.29 -2.03
CA PRO A 37 -10.58 -15.85 -2.22
C PRO A 37 -10.11 -15.92 -3.68
N GLU A 38 -11.04 -16.14 -4.62
CA GLU A 38 -10.74 -16.36 -6.04
C GLU A 38 -11.13 -15.17 -6.94
N LYS A 39 -11.67 -14.09 -6.37
CA LYS A 39 -12.07 -12.91 -7.15
C LYS A 39 -10.98 -11.85 -7.16
N ASN A 40 -10.94 -11.11 -8.25
CA ASN A 40 -10.22 -9.84 -8.31
C ASN A 40 -10.97 -8.80 -7.47
N THR A 41 -10.26 -8.14 -6.57
CA THR A 41 -10.80 -7.10 -5.69
C THR A 41 -10.07 -5.80 -5.94
N VAL A 42 -10.82 -4.73 -6.17
CA VAL A 42 -10.27 -3.37 -6.29
C VAL A 42 -10.32 -2.70 -4.91
N LEU A 43 -9.18 -2.25 -4.43
CA LEU A 43 -9.07 -1.50 -3.17
C LEU A 43 -8.89 -0.01 -3.50
N VAL A 44 -9.90 0.80 -3.19
CA VAL A 44 -9.85 2.26 -3.37
C VAL A 44 -9.42 2.90 -2.05
N THR A 45 -8.23 3.52 -2.03
CA THR A 45 -7.65 4.10 -0.81
C THR A 45 -6.65 5.21 -1.13
N HIS A 46 -5.76 5.54 -0.18
CA HIS A 46 -4.77 6.60 -0.28
C HIS A 46 -3.38 6.05 -0.67
N GLY A 47 -2.67 6.79 -1.51
CA GLY A 47 -1.33 6.38 -2.01
C GLY A 47 -0.30 6.08 -0.90
N ARG A 48 -0.41 6.70 0.29
CA ARG A 48 0.50 6.44 1.42
C ARG A 48 0.38 5.02 1.96
N VAL A 49 -0.83 4.59 2.30
CA VAL A 49 -1.05 3.24 2.84
C VAL A 49 -0.87 2.18 1.77
N ASN A 50 -1.20 2.48 0.49
CA ASN A 50 -0.82 1.62 -0.62
C ASN A 50 0.69 1.43 -0.71
N THR A 51 1.46 2.52 -0.60
CA THR A 51 2.92 2.43 -0.68
C THR A 51 3.50 1.65 0.49
N LEU A 52 3.07 1.92 1.73
CA LEU A 52 3.50 1.16 2.90
C LEU A 52 3.18 -0.34 2.75
N PHE A 53 1.97 -0.65 2.29
CA PHE A 53 1.54 -2.02 2.07
C PHE A 53 2.43 -2.70 1.02
N ILE A 54 2.58 -2.10 -0.16
CA ILE A 54 3.34 -2.68 -1.27
C ILE A 54 4.82 -2.85 -0.87
N ALA A 55 5.43 -1.86 -0.23
CA ALA A 55 6.81 -1.95 0.27
C ALA A 55 6.99 -3.00 1.37
N GLY A 56 5.93 -3.32 2.13
CA GLY A 56 5.95 -4.39 3.12
C GLY A 56 6.01 -5.80 2.52
N TYR A 57 5.56 -5.98 1.27
CA TYR A 57 5.57 -7.28 0.56
C TYR A 57 6.56 -7.34 -0.61
N ASN A 58 7.15 -6.20 -1.00
CA ASN A 58 7.95 -6.09 -2.22
C ASN A 58 9.21 -5.25 -1.97
N PRO A 59 10.34 -5.55 -2.65
CA PRO A 59 11.58 -4.79 -2.51
C PRO A 59 11.52 -3.47 -3.30
N VAL A 60 10.64 -2.55 -2.91
CA VAL A 60 10.51 -1.22 -3.52
C VAL A 60 10.97 -0.13 -2.55
N GLU A 61 11.60 0.92 -3.09
CA GLU A 61 11.95 2.10 -2.31
C GLU A 61 10.69 2.97 -2.12
N SER A 62 10.17 2.99 -0.88
CA SER A 62 8.88 3.59 -0.54
C SER A 62 8.72 5.05 -0.99
N LEU A 63 9.72 5.91 -0.85
CA LEU A 63 9.58 7.32 -1.20
C LEU A 63 9.44 7.53 -2.71
N THR A 64 10.28 6.86 -3.49
CA THR A 64 10.24 6.88 -4.95
C THR A 64 8.95 6.24 -5.45
N PHE A 65 8.54 5.12 -4.86
CA PHE A 65 7.29 4.46 -5.21
C PHE A 65 6.08 5.36 -4.94
N TRP A 66 6.06 6.04 -3.79
CA TRP A 66 4.99 6.97 -3.44
C TRP A 66 4.84 8.12 -4.45
N LYS A 67 5.95 8.61 -5.00
CA LYS A 67 5.95 9.68 -6.02
C LYS A 67 5.35 9.23 -7.36
N GLY A 68 5.26 7.93 -7.63
CA GLY A 68 4.65 7.40 -8.84
C GLY A 68 3.11 7.45 -8.84
N TRP A 69 2.48 7.68 -7.69
CA TRP A 69 1.02 7.77 -7.60
C TRP A 69 0.51 9.11 -8.13
N ALA A 70 -0.46 9.07 -9.03
CA ALA A 70 -1.28 10.21 -9.40
C ALA A 70 -2.75 9.95 -9.06
N LEU A 71 -3.62 10.96 -9.19
CA LEU A 71 -5.06 10.74 -9.03
C LEU A 71 -5.55 9.79 -10.12
N GLY A 72 -6.33 8.79 -9.72
CA GLY A 72 -6.88 7.80 -10.66
C GLY A 72 -5.89 6.73 -11.15
N THR A 73 -4.69 6.64 -10.57
CA THR A 73 -3.77 5.53 -10.86
C THR A 73 -4.01 4.34 -9.95
N PHE A 74 -3.72 3.15 -10.45
CA PHE A 74 -3.78 1.90 -9.70
C PHE A 74 -2.50 1.07 -9.89
N ALA A 75 -2.29 0.11 -9.00
CA ALA A 75 -1.24 -0.89 -9.09
C ALA A 75 -1.88 -2.27 -9.01
N VAL A 76 -1.27 -3.28 -9.62
CA VAL A 76 -1.79 -4.66 -9.62
C VAL A 76 -0.90 -5.54 -8.76
N LEU A 77 -1.51 -6.26 -7.83
CA LEU A 77 -0.84 -7.21 -6.93
C LEU A 77 -1.38 -8.63 -7.15
N SER A 78 -0.51 -9.64 -7.07
CA SER A 78 -0.92 -11.04 -7.05
C SER A 78 -1.54 -11.44 -5.71
N ARG A 79 -2.23 -12.57 -5.73
CA ARG A 79 -2.69 -13.28 -4.53
C ARG A 79 -2.08 -14.68 -4.48
N PRO A 80 -1.80 -15.22 -3.28
CA PRO A 80 -2.04 -14.63 -1.94
C PRO A 80 -0.88 -13.77 -1.39
N ASP A 81 0.22 -13.65 -2.13
CA ASP A 81 1.51 -13.11 -1.67
C ASP A 81 1.67 -11.58 -1.81
N PHE A 82 0.73 -10.89 -2.48
CA PHE A 82 0.77 -9.45 -2.72
C PHE A 82 2.02 -8.98 -3.48
N LYS A 83 2.56 -9.82 -4.36
CA LYS A 83 3.65 -9.43 -5.24
C LYS A 83 3.17 -8.40 -6.25
N LEU A 84 3.95 -7.33 -6.42
CA LEU A 84 3.69 -6.29 -7.40
C LEU A 84 3.85 -6.84 -8.82
N LEU A 85 2.75 -6.82 -9.58
CA LEU A 85 2.72 -7.20 -10.99
C LEU A 85 2.84 -5.98 -11.89
N GLU A 86 2.12 -4.90 -11.55
CA GLU A 86 2.13 -3.65 -12.31
C GLU A 86 2.29 -2.46 -11.36
N PRO A 87 3.26 -1.55 -11.60
CA PRO A 87 3.45 -0.35 -10.80
C PRO A 87 2.31 0.66 -11.02
N PRO A 88 2.23 1.75 -10.24
CA PRO A 88 1.20 2.78 -10.40
C PRO A 88 1.11 3.30 -11.84
N HIS A 89 -0.05 3.13 -12.47
CA HIS A 89 -0.33 3.59 -13.83
C HIS A 89 -1.83 3.96 -13.97
N PRO A 90 -2.21 4.79 -14.97
CA PRO A 90 -3.61 5.18 -15.17
C PRO A 90 -4.46 3.99 -15.68
N LEU A 91 -5.77 4.05 -15.43
CA LEU A 91 -6.75 3.21 -16.13
C LEU A 91 -6.71 3.57 -17.62
N ALA A 92 -6.31 2.61 -18.45
CA ALA A 92 -6.29 2.72 -19.91
C ALA A 92 -7.71 2.81 -20.48
#